data_AF-A0A2V8SXK6-F1
#
_entry.id   AF-A0A2V8SXK6-F1
#
_cell.length_a   1.000
_cell.length_b   1.000
_cell.length_c   1.000
_cell.angle_alpha   90.00
_cell.angle_beta   90.00
_cell.angle_gamma   90.00
#
_symmetry.space_group_name_H-M   'P 1'
#
loop_
_entity.id
_entity.type
_entity.pdbx_description
1 polymer ?
#
loop_
_entity_poly.entity_id
_entity_poly.type
_entity_poly.pdbx_seq_one_letter_code
_entity_poly.pdbx_strand_id
1 'polypeptide(L)'
;MGRAEEIYQEGLRIPPVRLMIGGVINDDVMRLISANVRIPEEREGDLTAQLGAIATGRQRLLEIVERYGFKQADLYATHLINYTAEMMRGVIRDLPDGVYEAEDFLDDDGYSDDPVRIA
;
A
#
# COMPACT_ATOMS: atom_id res chain seq x y z
N MET A 1 -7.56 -21.66 -1.32
CA MET A 1 -6.41 -20.91 -1.89
C MET A 1 -5.44 -21.95 -2.46
N GLY A 2 -4.76 -21.70 -3.58
CA GLY A 2 -3.80 -22.68 -4.13
C GLY A 2 -2.60 -22.83 -3.19
N ARG A 3 -2.04 -24.04 -3.05
CA ARG A 3 -0.82 -24.27 -2.28
C ARG A 3 0.38 -23.60 -2.98
N ALA A 4 1.12 -22.76 -2.25
CA ALA A 4 2.33 -22.11 -2.71
C ALA A 4 3.44 -22.34 -1.66
N GLU A 5 4.45 -23.13 -2.03
CA GLU A 5 5.62 -23.46 -1.21
C GLU A 5 6.75 -22.44 -1.41
N GLU A 6 6.73 -21.74 -2.55
CA GLU A 6 7.72 -20.73 -2.90
C GLU A 6 7.03 -19.43 -3.35
N ILE A 7 7.65 -18.30 -3.05
CA ILE A 7 7.14 -16.97 -3.42
C ILE A 7 6.91 -16.79 -4.93
N TYR A 8 7.58 -17.59 -5.77
CA TYR A 8 7.42 -17.55 -7.23
C TYR A 8 6.08 -18.15 -7.70
N GLN A 9 5.40 -18.89 -6.84
CA GLN A 9 4.08 -19.47 -7.10
C GLN A 9 2.94 -18.51 -6.76
N GLU A 10 3.23 -17.39 -6.10
CA GLU A 10 2.24 -16.36 -5.72
C GLU A 10 1.98 -15.32 -6.82
N GLY A 11 2.50 -15.54 -8.02
CA GLY A 11 2.27 -14.70 -9.19
C GLY A 11 3.36 -13.66 -9.43
N LEU A 12 2.99 -12.56 -10.09
CA LEU A 12 3.95 -11.59 -10.62
C LEU A 12 4.52 -10.70 -9.52
N ARG A 13 5.85 -10.69 -9.38
CA ARG A 13 6.58 -9.80 -8.47
C ARG A 13 7.16 -8.63 -9.24
N ILE A 14 6.59 -7.46 -9.05
CA ILE A 14 6.96 -6.25 -9.79
C ILE A 14 7.83 -5.37 -8.87
N PRO A 15 9.14 -5.16 -9.16
CA PRO A 15 9.93 -4.18 -8.44
C PRO A 15 9.45 -2.76 -8.77
N PRO A 16 9.87 -1.71 -8.04
CA PRO A 16 9.53 -0.33 -8.39
C PRO A 16 9.95 0.02 -9.83
N VAL A 17 8.96 0.09 -10.73
CA VAL A 17 9.14 0.45 -12.14
C VAL A 17 8.11 1.51 -12.53
N ARG A 18 8.42 2.28 -13.58
CA ARG A 18 7.52 3.34 -14.07
C ARG A 18 6.48 2.75 -15.02
N LEU A 19 5.24 2.65 -14.54
CA LEU A 19 4.08 2.31 -15.38
C LEU A 19 3.66 3.45 -16.31
N MET A 20 3.94 4.70 -15.94
CA MET A 20 3.63 5.89 -16.73
C MET A 20 4.81 6.87 -16.69
N ILE A 21 5.17 7.41 -17.85
CA ILE A 21 6.26 8.38 -18.02
C ILE A 21 5.73 9.57 -18.80
N GLY A 22 5.81 10.78 -18.22
CA GLY A 22 5.33 11.99 -18.90
C GLY A 22 3.82 11.99 -19.20
N GLY A 23 3.01 11.24 -18.44
CA GLY A 23 1.57 11.10 -18.67
C GLY A 23 1.18 10.03 -19.70
N VAL A 24 2.16 9.35 -20.30
CA VAL A 24 1.94 8.26 -21.27
C VAL A 24 2.22 6.92 -20.58
N ILE A 25 1.32 5.95 -20.74
CA ILE A 25 1.52 4.59 -20.23
C ILE A 25 2.75 3.98 -20.91
N ASN A 26 3.57 3.29 -20.12
CA ASN A 26 4.65 2.47 -20.62
C ASN A 26 4.07 1.14 -21.09
N ASP A 27 3.77 1.05 -22.39
CA ASP A 27 3.14 -0.12 -22.99
C ASP A 27 3.93 -1.40 -22.78
N ASP A 28 5.26 -1.35 -22.71
CA ASP A 28 6.09 -2.54 -22.47
C ASP A 28 5.85 -3.11 -21.07
N VAL A 29 5.74 -2.24 -20.06
CA VAL A 29 5.45 -2.64 -18.68
C VAL A 29 4.00 -3.14 -18.57
N MET A 30 3.05 -2.44 -19.19
CA MET A 30 1.65 -2.87 -19.18
C MET A 30 1.50 -4.25 -19.84
N ARG A 31 2.10 -4.46 -21.02
CA ARG A 31 2.10 -5.75 -21.71
C ARG A 31 2.76 -6.86 -20.91
N LEU A 32 3.87 -6.57 -20.23
CA LEU A 32 4.51 -7.54 -19.35
C LEU A 32 3.56 -8.00 -18.23
N ILE A 33 2.86 -7.07 -17.60
CA ILE A 33 1.90 -7.36 -16.53
C ILE A 33 0.71 -8.15 -17.10
N SER A 34 0.07 -7.64 -18.16
CA SER A 34 -1.10 -8.25 -18.81
C SER A 34 -0.82 -9.67 -19.32
N ALA A 35 0.40 -9.96 -19.80
CA ALA A 35 0.79 -11.29 -20.26
C ALA A 35 0.92 -12.34 -19.13
N ASN A 36 1.03 -11.91 -17.87
CA ASN A 36 1.27 -12.79 -16.72
C ASN A 36 0.06 -12.86 -15.76
N VAL A 37 -1.12 -12.47 -16.22
CA VAL A 37 -2.35 -12.44 -15.42
C VAL A 37 -3.49 -13.12 -16.17
N ARG A 38 -4.43 -13.70 -15.42
CA ARG A 38 -5.52 -14.50 -16.01
C ARG A 38 -6.60 -13.66 -16.69
N ILE A 39 -6.84 -12.45 -16.18
CA ILE A 39 -7.88 -11.55 -16.67
C ILE A 39 -7.22 -10.19 -16.93
N PRO A 40 -6.53 -10.01 -18.08
CA PRO A 40 -5.75 -8.82 -18.37
C PRO A 40 -6.60 -7.55 -18.41
N GLU A 41 -7.84 -7.62 -18.89
CA GLU A 41 -8.74 -6.46 -18.99
C GLU A 41 -9.09 -5.89 -17.61
N GLU A 42 -9.30 -6.77 -16.61
CA GLU A 42 -9.51 -6.34 -15.23
C GLU A 42 -8.25 -5.70 -14.64
N ARG A 43 -7.07 -6.28 -14.90
CA ARG A 43 -5.82 -5.73 -14.38
C ARG A 43 -5.50 -4.37 -14.99
N GLU A 44 -5.73 -4.21 -16.30
CA GLU A 44 -5.59 -2.93 -16.99
C GLU A 44 -6.59 -1.89 -16.47
N GLY A 45 -7.83 -2.31 -16.23
CA GLY A 45 -8.87 -1.48 -15.60
C GLY A 45 -8.45 -0.96 -14.22
N ASP A 46 -8.00 -1.86 -13.33
CA ASP A 46 -7.55 -1.50 -11.99
C ASP A 46 -6.36 -0.54 -12.02
N LEU A 47 -5.36 -0.80 -12.85
CA LEU A 47 -4.18 0.06 -12.99
C LEU A 47 -4.56 1.45 -13.54
N THR A 48 -5.46 1.50 -14.52
CA THR A 48 -5.94 2.77 -15.09
C THR A 48 -6.77 3.55 -14.06
N ALA A 49 -7.58 2.87 -13.26
CA ALA A 49 -8.33 3.49 -12.17
C ALA A 49 -7.40 4.08 -11.09
N GLN A 50 -6.35 3.35 -10.71
CA GLN A 50 -5.32 3.86 -9.78
C GLN A 50 -4.60 5.09 -10.33
N LEU A 51 -4.25 5.09 -11.63
CA LEU A 51 -3.67 6.26 -12.29
C LEU A 51 -4.63 7.46 -12.26
N GLY A 52 -5.94 7.24 -12.46
CA GLY A 52 -6.97 8.27 -12.34
C GLY A 52 -7.08 8.84 -10.92
N ALA A 53 -6.99 7.99 -9.90
CA ALA A 53 -6.98 8.40 -8.50
C ALA A 53 -5.75 9.26 -8.18
N ILE A 54 -4.56 8.85 -8.63
CA ILE A 54 -3.31 9.63 -8.48
C ILE A 54 -3.41 10.97 -9.20
N ALA A 55 -3.95 11.00 -10.42
CA ALA A 55 -4.14 12.23 -11.18
C ALA A 55 -5.05 13.23 -10.44
N THR A 56 -6.14 12.72 -9.85
CA THR A 56 -7.06 13.51 -9.02
C THR A 56 -6.35 14.03 -7.76
N GLY A 57 -5.62 13.17 -7.05
CA GLY A 57 -4.84 13.55 -5.86
C GLY A 57 -3.80 14.62 -6.17
N ARG A 58 -3.06 14.48 -7.27
CA ARG A 58 -2.10 15.48 -7.77
C ARG A 58 -2.79 16.82 -8.01
N GLN A 59 -3.93 16.82 -8.71
CA GLN A 59 -4.68 18.05 -9.00
C GLN A 59 -5.12 18.75 -7.71
N ARG A 60 -5.69 18.01 -6.75
CA ARG A 60 -6.10 18.57 -5.45
C ARG A 60 -4.93 19.10 -4.63
N LEU A 61 -3.79 18.41 -4.65
CA LEU A 61 -2.61 18.87 -3.95
C LEU A 61 -2.07 20.17 -4.57
N LEU A 62 -2.06 20.28 -5.89
CA LEU A 62 -1.68 21.51 -6.58
C LEU A 62 -2.64 22.67 -6.28
N GLU A 63 -3.96 22.43 -6.21
CA GLU A 63 -4.94 23.44 -5.80
C GLU A 63 -4.67 23.98 -4.38
N ILE A 64 -4.25 23.13 -3.45
CA ILE A 64 -3.86 23.54 -2.09
C ILE A 64 -2.60 24.42 -2.15
N VAL A 65 -1.59 24.00 -2.91
CA VAL A 65 -0.33 24.74 -3.07
C VAL A 65 -0.56 26.08 -3.76
N GLU A 66 -1.43 26.15 -4.76
CA GLU A 66 -1.80 27.40 -5.44
C GLU A 66 -2.50 28.37 -4.49
N ARG A 67 -3.43 27.86 -3.66
CA ARG A 67 -4.21 28.69 -2.74
C ARG A 67 -3.40 29.23 -1.56
N TYR A 68 -2.51 28.42 -0.98
CA TYR A 68 -1.84 28.75 0.28
C TYR A 68 -0.32 28.91 0.16
N GLY A 69 0.26 28.59 -1.00
CA GLY A 69 1.70 28.56 -1.22
C GLY A 69 2.36 27.28 -0.71
N PHE A 70 3.43 26.86 -1.40
CA PHE A 70 4.14 25.62 -1.13
C PHE A 70 4.65 25.52 0.32
N LYS A 71 5.27 26.58 0.84
CA LYS A 71 5.84 26.57 2.21
C LYS A 71 4.79 26.28 3.28
N GLN A 72 3.59 26.85 3.13
CA GLN A 72 2.52 26.64 4.09
C GLN A 72 1.92 25.24 3.93
N ALA A 73 1.70 24.77 2.71
CA ALA A 73 1.21 23.42 2.45
C ALA A 73 2.15 22.33 3.02
N ASP A 74 3.45 22.47 2.80
CA ASP A 74 4.49 21.55 3.29
C ASP A 74 4.61 21.55 4.83
N LEU A 75 4.54 22.75 5.44
CA LEU A 75 4.48 22.89 6.89
C LEU A 75 3.30 22.11 7.44
N TYR A 76 2.09 22.33 6.93
CA TYR A 76 0.90 21.65 7.45
C TYR A 76 0.90 20.14 7.18
N ALA A 77 1.48 19.67 6.08
CA ALA A 77 1.69 18.24 5.86
C ALA A 77 2.56 17.62 6.97
N THR A 78 3.66 18.29 7.33
CA THR A 78 4.51 17.88 8.45
C THR A 78 3.77 17.92 9.79
N HIS A 79 2.98 18.98 10.03
CA HIS A 79 2.18 19.09 11.25
C HIS A 79 1.15 17.96 11.39
N LEU A 80 0.54 17.50 10.29
CA LEU A 80 -0.40 16.38 10.32
C LEU A 80 0.27 15.08 10.79
N ILE A 81 1.46 14.78 10.27
CA ILE A 81 2.23 13.59 10.69
C ILE A 81 2.63 13.69 12.16
N ASN A 82 3.10 14.86 12.60
CA ASN A 82 3.49 15.06 14.00
C ASN A 82 2.30 14.97 14.95
N TYR A 83 1.16 15.53 14.55
CA TYR A 83 -0.07 15.50 15.34
C TYR A 83 -0.57 14.06 15.58
N THR A 84 -0.58 13.22 14.53
CA THR A 84 -0.98 11.81 14.69
C THR A 84 0.02 11.04 15.54
N ALA A 85 1.33 11.31 15.41
CA ALA A 85 2.34 10.71 16.26
C ALA A 85 2.16 11.10 17.74
N GLU A 86 1.88 12.37 18.04
CA GLU A 86 1.62 12.83 19.41
C GLU A 86 0.34 12.21 20.00
N MET A 87 -0.72 12.09 19.21
CA MET A 87 -1.94 11.41 19.62
C MET A 87 -1.67 9.94 20.00
N MET A 88 -0.94 9.22 19.15
CA MET A 88 -0.57 7.82 19.44
C MET A 88 0.31 7.71 20.69
N ARG A 89 1.27 8.61 20.89
CA ARG A 89 2.07 8.69 22.13
C ARG A 89 1.23 9.01 23.36
N GLY A 90 0.16 9.81 23.20
CA GLY A 90 -0.83 10.05 24.25
C GLY A 90 -1.50 8.76 24.69
N VAL A 91 -2.09 8.02 23.74
CA VAL A 91 -2.76 6.74 24.02
C VAL A 91 -1.82 5.72 24.67
N ILE A 92 -0.58 5.63 24.19
CA ILE A 92 0.42 4.71 24.77
C ILE A 92 0.78 5.11 26.21
N ARG A 93 0.85 6.41 26.54
CA ARG A 93 1.14 6.89 27.90
C ARG A 93 0.04 6.58 28.91
N ASP A 94 -1.19 6.39 28.45
CA ASP A 94 -2.32 6.04 29.32
C ASP A 94 -2.32 4.54 29.67
N LEU A 95 -1.52 3.72 28.99
CA LEU A 95 -1.33 2.31 29.35
C LEU A 95 -0.51 2.21 30.64
N PRO A 96 -0.90 1.36 31.60
CA PRO A 96 -0.09 1.08 32.77
C PRO A 96 1.32 0.58 32.41
N ASP A 97 2.33 1.04 33.15
CA ASP A 97 3.68 0.49 33.02
C ASP A 97 3.67 -1.01 33.34
N GLY A 98 4.15 -1.83 32.41
CA GLY A 98 4.15 -3.28 32.55
C GLY A 98 4.70 -4.00 31.33
N VAL A 99 4.81 -5.31 31.45
CA VAL A 99 5.11 -6.22 30.33
C VAL A 99 3.81 -6.88 29.93
N TYR A 100 3.43 -6.71 28.66
CA TYR A 100 2.24 -7.31 28.07
C TYR A 100 2.67 -8.43 27.15
N GLU A 101 2.17 -9.65 27.40
CA GLU A 101 2.44 -10.83 26.59
C GLU A 101 1.11 -11.40 26.07
N ALA A 102 1.13 -11.90 24.85
CA ALA A 102 0.01 -12.59 24.22
C ALA A 102 0.56 -13.73 23.36
N GLU A 103 -0.22 -14.81 23.26
CA GLU A 103 0.02 -15.91 22.33
C GLU A 103 -1.15 -16.01 21.36
N ASP A 104 -0.86 -16.30 20.10
CA ASP A 104 -1.87 -16.43 19.06
C ASP A 104 -1.52 -17.52 18.04
N PHE A 105 -2.56 -18.11 17.45
CA PHE A 105 -2.48 -19.24 16.55
C PHE A 105 -3.37 -19.01 15.33
N LEU A 106 -2.85 -19.35 14.15
CA LEU A 106 -3.66 -19.58 12.97
C LEU A 106 -4.25 -20.99 13.03
N ASP A 107 -5.45 -21.17 12.47
CA ASP A 107 -6.11 -22.48 12.42
C ASP A 107 -5.29 -23.51 11.63
N ASP A 108 -4.65 -23.09 10.53
CA ASP A 108 -3.78 -23.92 9.68
C ASP A 108 -2.81 -23.08 8.79
N ASP A 109 -1.86 -23.75 8.11
CA ASP A 109 -0.97 -23.18 7.08
C ASP A 109 -1.36 -23.53 5.63
N GLY A 110 -2.50 -24.19 5.42
CA GLY A 110 -2.91 -24.74 4.13
C GLY A 110 -2.20 -26.04 3.71
N TYR A 111 -1.23 -26.56 4.49
CA TYR A 111 -0.57 -27.85 4.29
C TYR A 111 -1.08 -28.92 5.25
N SER A 112 -1.24 -28.56 6.52
CA SER A 112 -1.77 -29.41 7.59
C SER A 112 -2.92 -28.70 8.30
N ASP A 113 -3.87 -29.45 8.85
CA ASP A 113 -4.94 -28.89 9.70
C ASP A 113 -4.45 -28.60 11.15
N ASP A 114 -3.13 -28.60 11.35
CA ASP A 114 -2.51 -28.35 12.65
C ASP A 114 -2.40 -26.83 12.90
N PRO A 115 -2.82 -26.33 14.07
CA PRO A 115 -2.69 -24.92 14.39
C PRO A 115 -1.25 -24.43 14.37
N VAL A 116 -1.04 -23.22 13.82
CA VAL A 116 0.28 -22.62 13.65
C VAL A 116 0.45 -21.42 14.55
N ARG A 117 1.43 -21.47 15.46
CA ARG A 117 1.73 -20.37 16.36
C ARG A 117 2.34 -19.17 15.61
N ILE A 118 1.77 -17.97 15.79
CA ILE A 118 2.23 -16.73 15.13
C ILE A 118 2.69 -15.63 16.11
N ALA A 119 2.44 -15.78 17.41
CA ALA A 119 2.98 -14.95 18.49
C ALA A 119 3.15 -15.79 19.77
#